data_AF-A0A2V9RG67-F1
#
_entry.id   AF-A0A2V9RG67-F1
#
_cell.length_a   1.000
_cell.length_b   1.000
_cell.length_c   1.000
_cell.angle_alpha   90.00
_cell.angle_beta   90.00
_cell.angle_gamma   90.00
#
_symmetry.space_group_name_H-M   'P 1'
#
loop_
_entity.id
_entity.type
_entity.pdbx_description
1 polymer ?
#
loop_
_entity_poly.entity_id
_entity_poly.type
_entity_poly.pdbx_seq_one_letter_code
_entity_poly.pdbx_strand_id
1 'polypeptide(L)' 'MSEKHLLDEIRSRFEAMTPSARKAKIKKLVKSRKNEKFIKKYFPNFLDEAFPSSSAGGGGSELTPHCELSAKHR' A
#
# COMPACT_ATOMS: atom_id res chain seq x y z
N MET A 1 10.60 22.59 17.47
CA MET A 1 10.13 21.27 16.96
C MET A 1 10.98 20.88 15.77
N SER A 2 11.51 19.65 15.75
CA SER A 2 12.29 19.13 14.62
C SER A 2 11.35 18.60 13.53
N GLU A 3 11.71 18.75 12.24
CA GLU A 3 10.92 18.28 11.09
C GLU A 3 10.49 16.81 11.23
N LYS A 4 11.36 15.98 11.83
CA LYS A 4 11.09 14.57 12.09
C LYS A 4 9.86 14.34 13.00
N HIS A 5 9.73 15.11 14.08
CA HIS A 5 8.59 14.98 14.99
C HIS A 5 7.26 15.30 14.30
N LEU A 6 7.25 16.32 13.42
CA LEU A 6 6.06 16.66 12.65
C LEU A 6 5.66 15.52 11.71
N LEU A 7 6.63 14.88 11.05
CA LEU A 7 6.38 13.75 10.16
C LEU A 7 5.85 12.53 10.92
N ASP A 8 6.38 12.25 12.10
CA ASP A 8 5.95 11.14 12.95
C ASP A 8 4.53 11.36 13.49
N GLU A 9 4.19 12.57 13.94
CA GLU A 9 2.83 12.91 14.35
C GLU A 9 1.83 12.76 13.19
N ILE A 10 2.20 13.20 11.99
CA ILE A 10 1.37 13.03 10.80
C ILE A 10 1.18 11.54 10.50
N ARG A 11 2.25 10.73 10.58
CA ARG A 11 2.17 9.27 10.39
C ARG A 11 1.19 8.65 11.37
N SER A 12 1.36 8.92 12.66
CA SER A 12 0.52 8.40 13.73
C SER A 12 -0.97 8.72 13.50
N ARG A 13 -1.27 9.95 13.05
CA ARG A 13 -2.64 10.34 12.70
C ARG A 13 -3.22 9.54 11.54
N PHE A 14 -2.42 9.22 10.53
CA PHE A 14 -2.87 8.36 9.43
C PHE A 14 -3.03 6.91 9.90
N GLU A 15 -2.12 6.38 10.70
CA GLU A 15 -2.19 5.00 11.23
C GLU A 15 -3.42 4.78 12.13
N ALA A 16 -3.80 5.79 12.92
CA ALA A 16 -5.01 5.77 13.74
C ALA A 16 -6.32 5.79 12.92
N MET A 17 -6.26 6.15 11.63
CA MET A 17 -7.42 6.16 10.74
C MET A 17 -7.65 4.79 10.12
N THR A 18 -8.92 4.48 9.82
CA THR A 18 -9.26 3.28 9.05
C THR A 18 -8.65 3.34 7.64
N PRO A 19 -8.30 2.18 7.04
CA PRO A 19 -7.77 2.11 5.67
C PRO A 19 -8.59 2.90 4.64
N SER A 20 -9.92 2.80 4.70
CA SER A 20 -10.81 3.53 3.79
C SER A 20 -10.68 5.05 3.93
N ALA A 21 -10.64 5.55 5.17
CA ALA A 21 -10.48 6.98 5.45
C ALA A 21 -9.10 7.49 5.03
N ARG A 22 -8.03 6.71 5.27
CA ARG A 22 -6.68 7.02 4.77
C ARG A 22 -6.68 7.17 3.26
N LYS A 23 -7.17 6.17 2.53
CA LYS A 23 -7.23 6.17 1.06
C LYS A 23 -7.97 7.40 0.53
N ALA A 24 -9.13 7.72 1.09
CA ALA A 24 -9.91 8.90 0.67
C ALA A 24 -9.13 10.21 0.89
N LYS A 25 -8.45 10.34 2.03
CA LYS A 25 -7.68 11.54 2.38
C LYS A 25 -6.44 11.68 1.49
N ILE A 26 -5.71 10.60 1.25
CA ILE A 26 -4.56 10.57 0.33
C ILE A 26 -5.00 10.92 -1.09
N LYS A 27 -6.09 10.31 -1.61
CA LYS A 27 -6.68 10.65 -2.91
C LYS A 27 -7.02 12.14 -3.05
N LYS A 28 -7.50 12.77 -1.96
CA LYS A 28 -7.79 14.21 -1.93
C LYS A 28 -6.51 15.06 -1.93
N LEU A 29 -5.47 14.63 -1.23
CA LEU A 29 -4.20 15.35 -1.11
C LEU A 29 -3.38 15.34 -2.40
N VAL A 30 -3.30 14.19 -3.08
CA VAL A 30 -2.49 14.03 -4.30
C VAL A 30 -3.03 14.79 -5.52
N LYS A 31 -4.18 15.46 -5.42
CA LYS A 31 -4.68 16.38 -6.47
C LYS A 31 -3.66 17.47 -6.83
N SER A 32 -2.75 17.80 -5.91
CA SER A 32 -1.62 18.69 -6.16
C SER A 32 -0.32 17.91 -6.33
N ARG A 33 0.44 18.17 -7.40
CA ARG A 33 1.75 17.55 -7.66
C ARG A 33 2.76 17.78 -6.52
N LYS A 34 2.65 18.89 -5.79
CA LYS A 34 3.52 19.15 -4.62
C LYS A 34 3.23 18.16 -3.50
N ASN A 35 1.96 17.93 -3.21
CA ASN A 35 1.51 16.99 -2.18
C ASN A 35 1.80 15.55 -2.59
N GLU A 36 1.61 15.21 -3.86
CA GLU A 36 1.95 13.90 -4.39
C GLU A 36 3.45 13.60 -4.17
N LYS A 37 4.35 14.51 -4.56
CA LYS A 37 5.79 14.36 -4.31
C LYS A 37 6.12 14.26 -2.82
N PHE A 38 5.46 15.04 -1.99
CA PHE A 38 5.65 15.01 -0.54
C PHE A 38 5.25 13.67 0.07
N ILE A 39 4.03 13.19 -0.24
CA ILE A 39 3.52 11.90 0.23
C ILE A 39 4.40 10.77 -0.31
N LYS A 40 4.77 10.80 -1.59
CA LYS A 40 5.67 9.81 -2.19
C LYS A 40 7.04 9.75 -1.48
N LYS A 41 7.56 10.90 -1.05
CA LYS A 41 8.88 10.99 -0.38
C LYS A 41 8.84 10.53 1.08
N TYR A 42 7.83 10.93 1.83
CA TYR A 42 7.80 10.72 3.29
C TYR A 42 6.85 9.61 3.75
N PHE A 43 5.85 9.28 2.93
CA PHE A 43 4.76 8.35 3.25
C PHE A 43 4.39 7.44 2.06
N PRO A 44 5.35 6.74 1.43
CA PRO A 44 5.08 5.93 0.23
C PRO A 44 4.02 4.85 0.48
N ASN A 45 4.02 4.21 1.65
CA ASN A 45 3.06 3.15 2.01
C ASN A 45 1.60 3.61 1.91
N PHE A 46 1.28 4.84 2.33
CA PHE A 46 -0.08 5.37 2.24
C PHE A 46 -0.45 5.76 0.81
N LEU A 47 0.54 6.11 -0.02
CA LEU A 47 0.32 6.37 -1.44
C LEU A 47 -0.02 5.08 -2.17
N ASP A 48 0.75 4.01 -1.95
CA ASP A 48 0.55 2.70 -2.56
C ASP A 48 -0.78 2.07 -2.11
N GLU A 49 -1.15 2.27 -0.84
CA GLU A 49 -2.46 1.83 -0.33
C GLU A 49 -3.63 2.52 -1.06
N ALA A 50 -3.48 3.80 -1.40
CA ALA A 50 -4.51 4.59 -2.07
C ALA A 50 -4.55 4.41 -3.60
N PHE A 51 -3.38 4.16 -4.19
CA PHE A 51 -3.14 3.96 -5.61
C PHE A 51 -2.28 2.71 -5.78
N PRO A 52 -2.89 1.51 -5.67
CA PRO A 52 -2.16 0.29 -5.93
C PRO A 52 -1.62 0.38 -7.35
N SER A 53 -0.29 0.47 -7.47
CA SER A 53 0.36 0.45 -8.77
C SER A 53 0.05 -0.91 -9.37
N SER A 54 -0.62 -0.95 -10.52
CA SER A 54 -0.94 -2.21 -11.25
C SER A 54 0.29 -3.04 -11.66
N SER A 55 1.50 -2.71 -11.18
CA SER A 55 2.72 -3.48 -11.37
C SER A 55 2.95 -4.53 -10.27
N ALA A 56 2.05 -4.68 -9.29
CA ALA A 56 2.09 -5.75 -8.29
C ALA A 56 1.02 -6.84 -8.60
N GLY A 57 1.08 -7.41 -9.81
CA GLY A 57 0.73 -8.80 -9.97
C GLY A 57 1.89 -9.64 -9.41
N GLY A 58 1.80 -10.08 -8.15
CA GLY A 58 2.84 -10.89 -7.54
C GLY A 58 2.76 -10.85 -6.02
N GLY A 59 2.02 -11.77 -5.42
CA GLY A 59 1.89 -11.85 -3.96
C GLY A 59 0.64 -12.57 -3.46
N GLY A 60 -0.22 -13.06 -4.34
CA GLY A 60 -1.04 -14.22 -4.02
C GLY A 60 -0.15 -15.46 -4.11
N SER A 61 0.48 -15.87 -3.00
CA SER A 61 0.86 -17.29 -2.86
C SER A 61 -0.41 -18.09 -2.61
N GLU A 62 -1.19 -18.24 -3.68
CA GLU A 62 -2.02 -19.42 -3.86
C GLU A 62 -1.13 -20.49 -4.48
N LEU A 63 -0.29 -21.10 -3.64
CA LEU A 63 0.35 -22.38 -3.97
C LEU A 63 -0.65 -23.46 -3.60
N THR A 64 -1.60 -23.67 -4.50
CA THR A 64 -2.16 -25.00 -4.72
C THR A 64 -0.99 -25.95 -5.01
N PRO A 65 -0.75 -27.00 -4.21
CA PRO A 65 0.24 -27.99 -4.57
C PRO A 65 -0.28 -28.76 -5.80
N HIS A 66 0.52 -28.63 -6.85
CA HIS A 66 0.45 -29.29 -8.13
C HIS A 66 0.36 -30.83 -8.02
N CYS A 67 -0.57 -31.39 -8.82
CA CYS A 67 -0.58 -32.72 -9.46
C CYS A 67 0.38 -33.81 -8.93
N GLU A 68 -0.20 -34.91 -8.44
CA GLU A 68 0.35 -36.25 -8.71
C GLU A 68 -0.61 -37.04 -9.62
N LEU A 69 -0.09 -37.32 -10.82
CA LEU A 69 -0.58 -38.28 -11.79
C LEU A 69 -0.52 -39.69 -11.17
N SER A 70 -1.66 -40.28 -10.81
CA SER A 70 -1.74 -41.73 -10.61
C SER A 70 -2.11 -42.42 -11.92
N ALA A 71 -1.10 -42.68 -12.75
CA ALA A 71 -1.15 -43.74 -13.75
C ALA A 71 -1.02 -45.08 -13.02
N LYS A 72 -2.08 -45.89 -12.99
CA LYS A 72 -2.00 -47.30 -12.59
C LYS A 72 -2.37 -48.18 -13.78
N HIS A 73 -1.35 -48.75 -14.39
CA HIS A 73 -1.45 -50.02 -15.10
C HIS A 73 -1.89 -51.10 -14.12
N ARG A 74 -2.99 -51.79 -14.39
CA ARG A 74 -3.02 -53.24 -14.67
C ARG A 74 -4.40 -53.69 -15.11
#